data_AF-V2QEK5-F1
#
_entry.id   AF-V2QEK5-F1
#
_cell.length_a   1.000
_cell.length_b   1.000
_cell.length_c   1.000
_cell.angle_alpha   90.00
_cell.angle_beta   90.00
_cell.angle_gamma   90.00
#
_symmetry.space_group_name_H-M   'P 1'
#
loop_
_entity.id
_entity.type
_entity.pdbx_description
1 polymer ?
#
loop_
_entity_poly.entity_id
_entity_poly.type
_entity_poly.pdbx_seq_one_letter_code
_entity_poly.pdbx_strand_id
1 'polypeptide(L)'
;MAKELYKITIIDEDKEHTTLYATNVTQADFLGFIEISGIEFPNQSDIILTPGEDKAHTLFKDTKRIIISGNYIIRIEELKEDKKAQIINIFDSVKN
;
A
#
# COMPACT_ATOMS: atom_id res chain seq x y z
N MET A 1 5.29 0.76 20.17
CA MET A 1 5.45 1.87 19.21
C MET A 1 4.29 1.75 18.25
N ALA A 2 3.60 2.85 17.91
CA ALA A 2 2.53 2.79 16.92
C ALA A 2 3.11 2.32 15.59
N LYS A 3 2.43 1.42 14.89
CA LYS A 3 2.88 0.94 13.58
C LYS A 3 2.76 2.11 12.60
N GLU A 4 3.85 2.47 11.92
CA GLU A 4 3.74 3.42 10.83
C GLU A 4 2.93 2.81 9.69
N LEU A 5 2.10 3.62 9.04
CA LEU A 5 1.30 3.20 7.90
C LEU A 5 1.42 4.26 6.82
N TYR A 6 1.86 3.80 5.67
CA TYR A 6 2.07 4.61 4.49
C TYR A 6 0.98 4.28 3.48
N LYS A 7 0.44 5.32 2.85
CA LYS A 7 -0.33 5.20 1.61
C LYS A 7 0.59 5.54 0.45
N ILE A 8 0.78 4.59 -0.47
CA ILE A 8 1.62 4.76 -1.64
C ILE A 8 0.73 4.70 -2.88
N THR A 9 0.78 5.73 -3.71
CA THR A 9 0.11 5.75 -5.01
C THR A 9 1.16 5.56 -6.09
N ILE A 10 1.00 4.50 -6.88
CA ILE A 10 1.86 4.17 -8.01
C ILE A 10 1.08 4.26 -9.30
N ILE A 11 1.79 4.49 -10.40
CA ILE A 11 1.28 4.36 -11.76
C ILE A 11 1.96 3.16 -12.42
N ASP A 12 1.24 2.42 -13.24
CA ASP A 12 1.82 1.33 -14.03
C ASP A 12 1.98 1.72 -15.51
N GLU A 13 2.40 0.76 -16.34
CA GLU A 13 2.64 0.96 -17.78
C GLU A 13 1.37 1.34 -18.55
N ASP A 14 0.20 0.90 -18.07
CA ASP A 14 -1.11 1.22 -18.64
C ASP A 14 -1.65 2.58 -18.14
N LYS A 15 -0.83 3.32 -17.38
CA LYS A 15 -1.17 4.59 -16.72
C LYS A 15 -2.29 4.47 -15.69
N GLU A 16 -2.53 3.27 -15.17
CA GLU A 16 -3.53 3.05 -14.13
C GLU A 16 -2.94 3.37 -12.76
N HIS A 17 -3.75 4.02 -11.92
CA HIS A 17 -3.36 4.39 -10.57
C HIS A 17 -3.69 3.24 -9.61
N THR A 18 -2.65 2.73 -8.94
CA THR A 18 -2.77 1.67 -7.94
C THR A 18 -2.40 2.23 -6.57
N THR A 19 -3.19 1.91 -5.54
CA THR A 19 -2.92 2.35 -4.16
C THR A 19 -2.49 1.16 -3.31
N LEU A 20 -1.37 1.32 -2.60
CA LEU A 20 -0.84 0.36 -1.64
C LEU A 20 -0.86 0.96 -0.24
N TYR A 21 -1.15 0.12 0.75
CA TYR A 21 -0.89 0.43 2.16
C TYR A 21 0.25 -0.44 2.64
N ALA A 22 1.25 0.15 3.29
CA ALA A 22 2.43 -0.57 3.74
C ALA A 22 2.97 0.03 5.03
N THR A 23 3.71 -0.78 5.77
CA THR A 23 4.19 -0.40 7.11
C THR A 23 5.66 -0.01 7.13
N ASN A 24 6.35 -0.22 6.01
CA ASN A 24 7.73 0.19 5.83
C ASN A 24 7.98 0.63 4.38
N VAL A 25 8.59 1.81 4.23
CA VAL A 25 9.01 2.39 2.95
C VAL A 25 10.42 2.95 3.12
N THR A 26 11.37 2.43 2.35
CA THR A 26 12.80 2.77 2.49
C THR A 26 13.47 2.94 1.13
N GLN A 27 14.63 3.59 1.11
CA GLN A 27 15.47 3.57 -0.08
C GLN A 27 15.99 2.15 -0.32
N ALA A 28 15.85 1.65 -1.54
CA ALA A 28 16.38 0.34 -1.90
C ALA A 28 17.90 0.39 -2.14
N ASP A 29 18.53 -0.78 -2.14
CA ASP A 29 19.95 -0.94 -2.52
C ASP A 29 20.24 -0.50 -3.97
N PHE A 30 19.19 -0.39 -4.79
CA PHE A 30 19.28 0.07 -6.18
C PHE A 30 19.02 1.58 -6.26
N LEU A 31 19.96 2.32 -6.86
CA LEU A 31 19.85 3.76 -7.03
C LEU A 31 18.56 4.14 -7.77
N GLY A 32 17.75 5.00 -7.16
CA GLY A 32 16.48 5.47 -7.72
C GLY A 32 15.30 4.51 -7.50
N PHE A 33 15.46 3.45 -6.71
CA PHE A 33 14.38 2.54 -6.34
C PHE A 33 13.99 2.70 -4.87
N ILE A 34 12.73 2.39 -4.59
CA ILE A 34 12.14 2.39 -3.27
C ILE A 34 11.75 0.95 -2.92
N GLU A 35 12.10 0.51 -1.72
CA GLU A 35 11.66 -0.75 -1.15
C GLU A 35 10.41 -0.51 -0.28
N ILE A 36 9.34 -1.24 -0.59
CA ILE A 36 8.06 -1.23 0.14
C ILE A 36 7.85 -2.62 0.73
N SER A 37 7.61 -2.71 2.03
CA SER A 37 7.40 -3.99 2.72
C SER A 37 6.33 -3.92 3.80
N GLY A 38 5.85 -5.10 4.22
CA GLY A 38 4.72 -5.21 5.14
C GLY A 38 3.46 -4.59 4.56
N ILE A 39 3.13 -5.02 3.33
CA ILE A 39 1.96 -4.57 2.57
C ILE A 39 0.70 -5.09 3.27
N GLU A 40 -0.28 -4.21 3.42
CA GLU A 40 -1.57 -4.51 4.03
C GLU A 40 -2.67 -4.28 3.00
N PHE A 41 -3.60 -5.22 2.92
CA PHE A 41 -4.78 -5.13 2.06
C PHE A 41 -6.04 -5.07 2.89
N PRO A 42 -7.00 -4.20 2.53
CA PRO A 42 -8.35 -4.32 3.06
C PRO A 42 -8.97 -5.64 2.57
N ASN A 43 -9.61 -6.39 3.47
CA ASN A 43 -10.26 -7.65 3.13
C ASN A 43 -11.42 -7.42 2.12
N GLN A 44 -11.56 -8.34 1.16
CA GLN A 44 -12.53 -8.30 0.06
C GLN A 44 -14.01 -8.43 0.48
N SER A 45 -14.31 -8.78 1.74
CA SER A 45 -15.60 -9.41 2.07
C SER A 45 -16.83 -8.51 1.97
N ASP A 46 -16.74 -7.22 2.33
CA ASP A 46 -17.95 -6.39 2.50
C ASP A 46 -17.77 -4.90 2.14
N ILE A 47 -16.60 -4.48 1.68
CA ILE A 47 -16.31 -3.08 1.36
C ILE A 47 -16.08 -2.95 -0.14
N ILE A 48 -16.78 -2.01 -0.77
CA ILE A 48 -16.54 -1.62 -2.17
C ILE A 48 -15.10 -1.10 -2.25
N LEU A 49 -14.20 -1.95 -2.75
CA LEU A 49 -12.82 -1.56 -3.04
C LEU A 49 -12.80 -0.58 -4.21
N THR A 50 -11.86 0.37 -4.16
CA THR A 50 -11.57 1.14 -5.36
C THR A 50 -10.86 0.24 -6.39
N PRO A 51 -11.02 0.47 -7.71
CA PRO A 51 -10.37 -0.36 -8.73
C PRO A 51 -8.85 -0.50 -8.54
N GLY A 52 -8.19 0.56 -8.06
CA GLY A 52 -6.76 0.54 -7.76
C GLY A 52 -6.38 -0.28 -6.53
N GLU A 53 -7.27 -0.47 -5.55
CA GLU A 53 -7.03 -1.31 -4.36
C GLU A 53 -7.23 -2.80 -4.69
N ASP A 54 -8.21 -3.15 -5.52
CA ASP A 54 -8.41 -4.55 -5.95
C ASP A 54 -7.26 -5.05 -6.86
N LYS A 55 -6.75 -4.16 -7.73
CA LYS A 55 -5.56 -4.44 -8.53
C LYS A 55 -4.33 -4.69 -7.64
N ALA A 56 -4.13 -3.85 -6.63
CA ALA A 56 -3.05 -4.02 -5.66
C ALA A 56 -3.11 -5.40 -4.98
N HIS A 57 -4.28 -5.80 -4.49
CA HIS A 57 -4.46 -7.11 -3.86
C HIS A 57 -4.13 -8.25 -4.82
N THR A 58 -4.63 -8.19 -6.05
CA THR A 58 -4.38 -9.24 -7.07
C THR A 58 -2.90 -9.38 -7.40
N LEU A 59 -2.18 -8.25 -7.54
CA LEU A 59 -0.77 -8.25 -7.93
C LEU A 59 0.19 -8.60 -6.77
N PHE A 60 -0.13 -8.18 -5.55
CA PHE A 60 0.85 -8.12 -4.47
C PHE A 60 0.49 -8.93 -3.21
N LYS A 61 -0.65 -9.63 -3.16
CA LYS A 61 -1.06 -10.42 -1.97
C LYS A 61 -0.01 -11.43 -1.49
N ASP A 62 0.73 -12.05 -2.40
CA ASP A 62 1.74 -13.06 -2.09
C ASP A 62 3.17 -12.49 -2.12
N THR A 63 3.30 -11.15 -2.14
CA THR A 63 4.58 -10.45 -2.24
C THR A 63 5.08 -10.00 -0.87
N LYS A 64 6.28 -10.46 -0.50
CA LYS A 64 6.92 -10.08 0.77
C LYS A 64 7.41 -8.63 0.79
N ARG A 65 7.99 -8.18 -0.32
CA ARG A 65 8.48 -6.81 -0.52
C ARG A 65 8.50 -6.46 -2.00
N ILE A 66 8.31 -5.18 -2.31
CA ILE A 66 8.38 -4.64 -3.67
C ILE A 66 9.61 -3.73 -3.74
N ILE A 67 10.41 -3.89 -4.78
CA ILE A 67 11.45 -2.92 -5.15
C ILE A 67 10.96 -2.26 -6.44
N ILE A 68 10.50 -1.02 -6.34
CA ILE A 68 9.89 -0.28 -7.45
C ILE A 68 10.73 0.94 -7.79
N SER A 69 10.85 1.25 -9.09
CA SER A 69 11.51 2.47 -9.51
C SER A 69 10.71 3.68 -9.03
N GLY A 70 11.43 4.69 -8.51
CA GLY A 70 10.82 5.95 -8.07
C GLY A 70 10.05 6.66 -9.17
N ASN A 71 10.36 6.38 -10.45
CA ASN A 71 9.64 6.95 -11.60
C ASN A 71 8.18 6.49 -11.70
N TYR A 72 7.84 5.35 -11.11
CA TYR A 72 6.47 4.82 -11.07
C TYR A 72 5.72 5.22 -9.79
N ILE A 73 6.38 5.91 -8.86
CA ILE A 73 5.74 6.41 -7.64
C ILE A 73 5.20 7.81 -7.90
N ILE A 74 3.89 7.97 -7.74
CA ILE A 74 3.25 9.30 -7.79
C ILE A 74 3.40 10.00 -6.43
N ARG A 75 3.12 9.29 -5.33
CA ARG A 75 3.12 9.87 -3.99
C ARG A 75 3.31 8.81 -2.90
N ILE A 76 4.03 9.18 -1.84
CA ILE A 76 4.12 8.45 -0.57
C ILE A 76 3.59 9.37 0.53
N GLU A 77 2.61 8.92 1.28
CA GLU A 77 2.01 9.64 2.40
C GLU A 77 2.21 8.84 3.69
N GLU A 78 2.92 9.41 4.66
CA GLU A 78 2.88 8.91 6.04
C GLU A 78 1.56 9.35 6.68
N LEU A 79 0.75 8.38 7.08
CA LEU A 79 -0.57 8.67 7.63
C LEU A 79 -0.45 9.08 9.09
N LYS A 80 -1.24 10.06 9.52
CA LYS A 80 -1.38 10.42 10.93
C LYS A 80 -2.26 9.41 11.65
N GLU A 81 -2.10 9.30 12.98
CA GLU A 81 -2.79 8.31 13.84
C GLU A 81 -4.32 8.23 13.63
N ASP A 82 -4.98 9.36 13.39
CA ASP A 82 -6.42 9.43 13.07
C ASP A 82 -6.77 8.69 11.77
N LYS A 83 -5.99 8.94 10.70
CA LYS A 83 -6.15 8.24 9.42
C LYS A 83 -5.68 6.79 9.49
N LYS A 84 -4.63 6.49 10.25
CA LYS A 84 -4.20 5.11 10.51
C LYS A 84 -5.32 4.32 11.16
N ALA A 85 -5.94 4.85 12.22
CA ALA A 85 -7.03 4.19 12.93
C ALA A 85 -8.23 3.92 12.01
N GLN A 86 -8.58 4.85 11.13
CA GLN A 86 -9.65 4.62 10.14
C GLN A 86 -9.32 3.46 9.19
N ILE A 87 -8.11 3.44 8.64
CA ILE A 87 -7.66 2.39 7.71
C ILE A 87 -7.51 1.04 8.43
N ILE A 88 -6.95 1.02 9.64
CA ILE A 88 -6.81 -0.18 10.47
C ILE A 88 -8.18 -0.72 10.88
N ASN A 89 -9.13 0.13 11.26
CA ASN A 89 -10.50 -0.30 11.54
C ASN A 89 -11.15 -0.98 10.32
N ILE A 90 -10.90 -0.46 9.12
CA ILE A 90 -11.33 -1.09 7.86
C ILE A 90 -10.67 -2.48 7.68
N PHE A 91 -9.41 -2.64 8.10
CA PHE A 91 -8.71 -3.93 8.06
C PHE A 91 -9.21 -4.92 9.13
N ASP A 92 -9.55 -4.43 10.33
CA ASP A 92 -9.87 -5.26 11.51
C ASP A 92 -11.36 -5.58 11.65
N SER A 93 -12.28 -4.70 11.21
CA SER A 93 -13.72 -4.95 11.25
C SER A 93 -14.17 -6.15 10.43
N VAL A 94 -13.26 -6.75 9.67
CA VAL A 94 -13.49 -7.83 8.71
C VAL A 94 -12.75 -9.12 9.11
N LYS A 95 -12.06 -9.16 10.26
CA LYS A 95 -11.41 -10.37 10.81
C LYS A 95 -12.26 -11.12 11.84
N ASN A 96 -13.41 -10.56 12.25
CA ASN A 96 -14.35 -11.17 13.20
C ASN A 96 -15.62 -11.64 12.50
#